data_AF-A0A831UQL1-F1
#
_entry.id   AF-A0A831UQL1-F1
#
_cell.length_a   1.000
_cell.length_b   1.000
_cell.length_c   1.000
_cell.angle_alpha   90.00
_cell.angle_beta   90.00
_cell.angle_gamma   90.00
#
_symmetry.space_group_name_H-M   'P 1'
#
loop_
_entity.id
_entity.type
_entity.pdbx_description
1 polymer ?
#
loop_
_entity_poly.entity_id
_entity_poly.type
_entity_poly.pdbx_seq_one_letter_code
_entity_poly.pdbx_strand_id
1 'polypeptide(L)'
;MKRMCWMVTTVAVALVAMPGTGWSLTLDEETCLILANPSDPENPGFDDQGYLLALILGLLGGEIDLPIPTDWFQWDFEYFDPTFEEMGDGIPDNYQMALLAAVLCSEEESDLLNLIRQQYEDNLVAYGSILDSLTYIADNASLIIDLLEEVGAGLAAIPEIQNLVINWPEPGDTLGEFAEDLVDLAATLGDYESLLPLIVNVFNVVGPWFAGMGGLSSEMQMQLQSLLGLLDEYLGQLYDLVDLMQNLVATYGPSGTGLISADLADAMLNLADLAAGFSLEIPVFAIYGVSGDEKTPSEPMSARGDWNHDGFSNLYVYNVVQAAGGTRADFVYEATKEALHVISPNGGEVWDVDTPQVITWNPLIETTGAFVRIGLHRGPSFWGWLALKTENDGAFNW
;
A
#
# COMPACT_ATOMS: atom_id res chain seq x y z
N MET A 1 -9.79 -7.69 25.18
CA MET A 1 -9.43 -9.06 24.71
C MET A 1 -10.47 -9.74 23.81
N LYS A 2 -11.76 -9.82 24.13
CA LYS A 2 -12.75 -10.57 23.29
C LYS A 2 -12.81 -10.16 21.81
N ARG A 3 -12.62 -8.87 21.49
CA ARG A 3 -12.51 -8.36 20.11
C ARG A 3 -11.23 -8.86 19.41
N MET A 4 -10.13 -8.97 20.15
CA MET A 4 -8.83 -9.45 19.67
C MET A 4 -8.88 -10.95 19.34
N CYS A 5 -9.50 -11.77 20.21
CA CYS A 5 -9.73 -13.20 19.96
C CYS A 5 -10.50 -13.45 18.65
N TRP A 6 -11.53 -12.65 18.41
CA TRP A 6 -12.38 -12.76 17.20
C TRP A 6 -11.64 -12.36 15.92
N MET A 7 -10.83 -11.31 15.98
CA MET A 7 -10.02 -10.84 14.86
C MET A 7 -9.02 -11.92 14.42
N VAL A 8 -8.32 -12.52 15.39
CA VAL A 8 -7.38 -13.63 15.14
C VAL A 8 -8.11 -14.84 14.53
N THR A 9 -9.29 -15.20 15.05
CA THR A 9 -10.13 -16.29 14.51
C THR A 9 -10.57 -16.07 13.07
N THR A 10 -10.91 -14.82 12.74
CA THR A 10 -11.47 -14.45 11.43
C THR A 10 -10.39 -14.45 10.37
N VAL A 11 -9.22 -13.90 10.69
CA VAL A 11 -8.04 -13.98 9.85
C VAL A 11 -7.66 -15.45 9.66
N ALA A 12 -7.50 -16.21 10.74
CA ALA A 12 -7.26 -17.66 10.75
C ALA A 12 -8.16 -18.48 9.80
N VAL A 13 -9.46 -18.21 9.76
CA VAL A 13 -10.42 -18.92 8.88
C VAL A 13 -10.25 -18.52 7.41
N ALA A 14 -9.97 -17.24 7.12
CA ALA A 14 -9.69 -16.77 5.77
C ALA A 14 -8.47 -17.48 5.16
N LEU A 15 -7.44 -17.67 5.99
CA LEU A 15 -6.16 -18.24 5.63
C LEU A 15 -6.20 -19.71 5.20
N VAL A 16 -7.03 -20.54 5.84
CA VAL A 16 -7.16 -21.99 5.53
C VAL A 16 -7.67 -22.23 4.10
N ALA A 17 -8.30 -21.22 3.48
CA ALA A 17 -8.81 -21.30 2.12
C ALA A 17 -7.77 -20.93 1.04
N MET A 18 -6.54 -20.57 1.41
CA MET A 18 -5.59 -19.93 0.49
C MET A 18 -4.42 -20.85 0.09
N PRO A 19 -4.03 -20.90 -1.21
CA PRO A 19 -2.75 -21.44 -1.63
C PRO A 19 -1.60 -20.49 -1.28
N GLY A 20 -0.40 -21.03 -1.03
CA GLY A 20 0.76 -20.26 -0.57
C GLY A 20 1.73 -19.84 -1.68
N THR A 21 2.56 -18.84 -1.31
CA THR A 21 3.81 -18.34 -1.93
C THR A 21 3.74 -17.22 -3.00
N GLY A 22 4.63 -16.22 -2.87
CA GLY A 22 5.75 -15.99 -3.80
C GLY A 22 5.67 -14.99 -4.99
N TRP A 23 5.81 -13.67 -4.72
CA TRP A 23 6.28 -12.56 -5.59
C TRP A 23 5.57 -12.17 -6.92
N SER A 24 5.50 -10.84 -7.07
CA SER A 24 5.23 -9.93 -8.21
C SER A 24 3.87 -9.94 -8.90
N LEU A 25 3.53 -8.74 -9.39
CA LEU A 25 2.56 -8.48 -10.44
C LEU A 25 2.87 -9.42 -11.62
N THR A 26 2.20 -10.57 -11.72
CA THR A 26 2.35 -11.45 -12.89
C THR A 26 1.66 -10.78 -14.04
N LEU A 27 2.47 -10.16 -14.85
CA LEU A 27 2.08 -9.69 -16.15
C LEU A 27 2.14 -10.88 -17.09
N ASP A 28 1.20 -10.91 -18.03
CA ASP A 28 1.43 -11.72 -19.21
C ASP A 28 2.73 -11.24 -19.87
N GLU A 29 3.77 -12.07 -19.94
CA GLU A 29 5.05 -11.68 -20.55
C GLU A 29 4.91 -11.37 -22.06
N GLU A 30 3.84 -11.85 -22.71
CA GLU A 30 3.57 -11.62 -24.13
C GLU A 30 2.72 -10.37 -24.37
N THR A 31 1.82 -10.01 -23.44
CA THR A 31 0.88 -8.90 -23.62
C THR A 31 1.09 -7.71 -22.67
N CYS A 32 1.93 -7.85 -21.64
CA CYS A 32 2.13 -6.89 -20.56
C CYS A 32 0.82 -6.39 -19.91
N LEU A 33 -0.27 -7.16 -20.02
CA LEU A 33 -1.55 -6.89 -19.37
C LEU A 33 -1.57 -7.52 -17.99
N ILE A 34 -2.25 -6.89 -17.04
CA ILE A 34 -2.58 -7.52 -15.77
C ILE A 34 -3.37 -8.80 -16.08
N LEU A 35 -2.77 -9.96 -15.83
CA LEU A 35 -3.51 -11.22 -15.85
C LEU A 35 -4.17 -11.42 -14.49
N ALA A 36 -5.44 -11.86 -14.53
CA ALA A 36 -5.91 -12.87 -13.59
C ALA A 36 -5.35 -14.19 -14.11
N ASN A 37 -4.22 -14.67 -13.57
CA ASN A 37 -3.57 -15.87 -14.11
C ASN A 37 -4.32 -17.12 -13.64
N PRO A 38 -5.15 -17.78 -14.48
CA PRO A 38 -5.92 -18.95 -14.06
C PRO A 38 -5.07 -20.23 -14.16
N SER A 39 -3.85 -20.12 -14.69
CA SER A 39 -2.98 -21.21 -15.12
C SER A 39 -1.76 -21.40 -14.23
N ASP A 40 -1.43 -20.42 -13.39
CA ASP A 40 -0.34 -20.51 -12.42
C ASP A 40 -0.90 -20.46 -10.99
N PRO A 41 -1.19 -21.61 -10.37
CA PRO A 41 -1.61 -21.66 -8.98
C PRO A 41 -0.52 -21.20 -8.00
N GLU A 42 0.72 -20.99 -8.45
CA GLU A 42 1.84 -20.47 -7.67
C GLU A 42 2.00 -18.95 -7.82
N ASN A 43 1.25 -18.29 -8.72
CA ASN A 43 1.25 -16.84 -8.83
C ASN A 43 -0.16 -16.25 -9.09
N PRO A 44 -0.83 -15.71 -8.07
CA PRO A 44 -2.19 -15.21 -8.20
C PRO A 44 -2.32 -13.99 -9.14
N GLY A 45 -1.24 -13.27 -9.45
CA GLY A 45 -1.35 -12.01 -10.17
C GLY A 45 -2.09 -10.93 -9.37
N PHE A 46 -2.15 -9.72 -9.91
CA PHE A 46 -2.62 -8.54 -9.16
C PHE A 46 -4.11 -8.59 -8.82
N ASP A 47 -4.94 -8.98 -9.80
CA ASP A 47 -6.39 -9.02 -9.63
C ASP A 47 -6.76 -10.04 -8.52
N ASP A 48 -6.12 -11.20 -8.48
CA ASP A 48 -6.40 -12.19 -7.42
C ASP A 48 -5.83 -11.79 -6.06
N GLN A 49 -4.70 -11.06 -6.01
CA GLN A 49 -4.22 -10.43 -4.77
C GLN A 49 -5.22 -9.39 -4.25
N GLY A 50 -5.83 -8.59 -5.14
CA GLY A 50 -6.89 -7.65 -4.78
C GLY A 50 -8.13 -8.36 -4.24
N TYR A 51 -8.59 -9.42 -4.93
CA TYR A 51 -9.70 -10.26 -4.44
C TYR A 51 -9.39 -10.89 -3.08
N LEU A 52 -8.17 -11.35 -2.89
CA LEU A 52 -7.70 -11.93 -1.64
C LEU A 52 -7.79 -10.91 -0.50
N LEU A 53 -7.31 -9.69 -0.74
CA LEU A 53 -7.39 -8.60 0.23
C LEU A 53 -8.84 -8.21 0.53
N ALA A 54 -9.68 -8.06 -0.49
CA ALA A 54 -11.10 -7.75 -0.33
C ALA A 54 -11.85 -8.84 0.46
N LEU A 55 -11.50 -10.11 0.28
CA LEU A 55 -12.03 -11.22 1.08
C LEU A 55 -11.61 -11.11 2.55
N ILE A 56 -10.32 -10.91 2.82
CA ILE A 56 -9.79 -10.79 4.18
C ILE A 56 -10.44 -9.61 4.90
N LEU A 57 -10.46 -8.45 4.24
CA LEU A 57 -11.01 -7.22 4.80
C LEU A 57 -12.54 -7.27 4.91
N GLY A 58 -13.25 -7.91 3.98
CA GLY A 58 -14.70 -8.14 4.07
C GLY A 58 -15.09 -9.06 5.24
N LEU A 59 -14.25 -10.04 5.58
CA LEU A 59 -14.43 -10.86 6.78
C LEU A 59 -14.22 -10.05 8.07
N LEU A 60 -13.30 -9.08 8.05
CA LEU A 60 -13.04 -8.17 9.17
C LEU A 60 -14.09 -7.04 9.29
N GLY A 61 -14.61 -6.53 8.17
CA GLY A 61 -15.46 -5.36 8.06
C GLY A 61 -16.82 -5.47 8.77
N GLY A 62 -17.30 -6.69 9.02
CA GLY A 62 -18.56 -6.93 9.74
C GLY A 62 -18.60 -6.42 11.19
N GLU A 63 -17.45 -6.12 11.80
CA GLU A 63 -17.34 -5.73 13.22
C GLU A 63 -16.75 -4.33 13.45
N ILE A 64 -16.07 -3.76 12.45
CA ILE A 64 -15.39 -2.45 12.55
C ILE A 64 -16.16 -1.30 11.85
N ASP A 65 -17.39 -1.57 11.39
CA ASP A 65 -18.29 -0.61 10.69
C ASP A 65 -17.54 0.17 9.59
N LEU A 66 -16.63 -0.52 8.91
CA LEU A 66 -15.90 0.03 7.79
C LEU A 66 -16.58 -0.42 6.49
N PRO A 67 -16.95 0.52 5.59
CA PRO A 67 -17.53 0.19 4.30
C PRO A 67 -16.45 -0.34 3.37
N ILE A 68 -16.15 -1.63 3.53
CA ILE A 68 -15.12 -2.33 2.75
C ILE A 68 -15.81 -3.06 1.60
N PRO A 69 -15.53 -2.72 0.32
CA PRO A 69 -16.11 -3.46 -0.79
C PRO A 69 -15.63 -4.91 -0.79
N THR A 70 -16.54 -5.86 -1.08
CA THR A 70 -16.19 -7.29 -1.17
C THR A 70 -15.62 -7.68 -2.54
N ASP A 71 -15.68 -6.77 -3.49
CA ASP A 71 -15.14 -6.89 -4.84
C ASP A 71 -14.06 -5.83 -4.99
N TRP A 72 -12.81 -6.25 -5.20
CA TRP A 72 -11.70 -5.31 -5.27
C TRP A 72 -11.81 -4.36 -6.47
N PHE A 73 -12.56 -4.71 -7.52
CA PHE A 73 -12.80 -3.79 -8.63
C PHE A 73 -13.67 -2.58 -8.24
N GLN A 74 -14.33 -2.65 -7.08
CA GLN A 74 -15.04 -1.53 -6.47
C GLN A 74 -14.14 -0.74 -5.50
N TRP A 75 -12.92 -1.21 -5.26
CA TRP A 75 -11.89 -0.46 -4.55
C TRP A 75 -11.28 0.50 -5.54
N ASP A 76 -11.97 1.62 -5.63
CA ASP A 76 -11.51 2.77 -6.34
C ASP A 76 -11.38 3.83 -5.26
N PHE A 77 -10.16 3.99 -4.74
CA PHE A 77 -9.80 5.03 -3.79
C PHE A 77 -9.93 6.43 -4.42
N GLU A 78 -10.14 6.48 -5.74
CA GLU A 78 -10.54 7.65 -6.52
C GLU A 78 -12.08 7.75 -6.72
N TYR A 79 -12.89 6.81 -6.20
CA TYR A 79 -14.34 6.74 -6.50
C TYR A 79 -15.23 7.76 -5.77
N PHE A 80 -16.19 8.21 -6.56
CA PHE A 80 -17.15 9.29 -6.37
C PHE A 80 -18.35 8.95 -5.45
N ASP A 81 -18.53 9.72 -4.38
CA ASP A 81 -19.86 9.98 -3.79
C ASP A 81 -20.41 11.30 -4.35
N PRO A 82 -21.60 11.32 -5.00
CA PRO A 82 -22.23 12.55 -5.51
C PRO A 82 -22.63 13.57 -4.42
N THR A 83 -22.45 13.28 -3.14
CA THR A 83 -22.94 14.09 -2.01
C THR A 83 -21.85 14.84 -1.23
N PHE A 84 -20.57 14.58 -1.47
CA PHE A 84 -19.44 15.28 -0.85
C PHE A 84 -18.51 15.89 -1.91
N GLU A 85 -18.29 17.19 -1.86
CA GLU A 85 -17.30 17.89 -2.70
C GLU A 85 -15.89 17.52 -2.20
N GLU A 86 -14.98 17.12 -3.12
CA GLU A 86 -13.57 16.68 -2.93
C GLU A 86 -13.42 15.14 -2.69
N MET A 87 -12.66 14.31 -3.42
CA MET A 87 -11.64 14.38 -4.50
C MET A 87 -11.52 12.98 -5.16
N GLY A 88 -11.04 12.92 -6.41
CA GLY A 88 -10.73 11.72 -7.21
C GLY A 88 -10.42 12.17 -8.65
N ASP A 89 -9.50 11.52 -9.35
CA ASP A 89 -8.99 12.03 -10.63
C ASP A 89 -9.87 11.66 -11.85
N GLY A 90 -10.77 10.68 -11.68
CA GLY A 90 -11.80 10.27 -12.63
C GLY A 90 -11.44 9.07 -13.51
N ILE A 91 -10.24 8.49 -13.35
CA ILE A 91 -9.91 7.16 -13.89
C ILE A 91 -9.97 6.16 -12.74
N PRO A 92 -10.70 5.04 -12.87
CA PRO A 92 -10.69 4.02 -11.83
C PRO A 92 -9.28 3.43 -11.60
N ASP A 93 -8.91 3.21 -10.34
CA ASP A 93 -7.59 2.69 -9.97
C ASP A 93 -7.20 1.41 -10.71
N ASN A 94 -8.15 0.50 -10.97
CA ASN A 94 -7.87 -0.74 -11.69
C ASN A 94 -7.42 -0.53 -13.16
N TYR A 95 -7.70 0.63 -13.77
CA TYR A 95 -7.17 1.04 -15.06
C TYR A 95 -5.78 1.67 -14.93
N GLN A 96 -5.53 2.48 -13.91
CA GLN A 96 -4.20 3.07 -13.65
C GLN A 96 -3.19 2.01 -13.22
N MET A 97 -3.63 1.00 -12.47
CA MET A 97 -2.86 -0.21 -12.19
C MET A 97 -2.44 -0.90 -13.48
N ALA A 98 -3.29 -0.95 -14.50
CA ALA A 98 -2.93 -1.56 -15.79
C ALA A 98 -1.83 -0.77 -16.53
N LEU A 99 -1.80 0.56 -16.37
CA LEU A 99 -0.67 1.38 -16.84
C LEU A 99 0.62 1.06 -16.07
N LEU A 100 0.55 0.96 -14.73
CA LEU A 100 1.72 0.57 -13.92
C LEU A 100 2.30 -0.75 -14.43
N ALA A 101 1.40 -1.70 -14.65
CA ALA A 101 1.73 -3.02 -15.17
C ALA A 101 2.55 -2.91 -16.47
N ALA A 102 2.06 -2.14 -17.44
CA ALA A 102 2.78 -1.93 -18.70
C ALA A 102 4.20 -1.39 -18.49
N VAL A 103 4.41 -0.50 -17.51
CA VAL A 103 5.74 0.03 -17.16
C VAL A 103 6.67 -1.03 -16.59
N LEU A 104 6.16 -1.81 -15.63
CA LEU A 104 6.95 -2.82 -14.94
C LEU A 104 7.38 -3.96 -15.88
N CYS A 105 6.58 -4.28 -16.90
CA CYS A 105 6.92 -5.30 -17.92
C CYS A 105 7.72 -4.75 -19.11
N SER A 106 7.59 -3.47 -19.41
CA SER A 106 8.32 -2.88 -20.53
C SER A 106 9.84 -2.89 -20.30
N GLU A 107 10.61 -3.28 -21.32
CA GLU A 107 12.07 -3.11 -21.38
C GLU A 107 12.48 -1.69 -21.84
N GLU A 108 11.51 -0.79 -22.05
CA GLU A 108 11.77 0.57 -22.51
C GLU A 108 12.45 1.41 -21.42
N GLU A 109 13.52 2.09 -21.84
CA GLU A 109 14.36 2.94 -21.00
C GLU A 109 14.01 4.40 -21.25
N SER A 110 13.43 5.05 -20.24
CA SER A 110 13.29 6.50 -20.17
C SER A 110 13.43 6.94 -18.71
N ASP A 111 13.84 8.19 -18.48
CA ASP A 111 13.98 8.73 -17.12
C ASP A 111 12.70 8.57 -16.30
N LEU A 112 11.53 8.70 -16.94
CA LEU A 112 10.23 8.59 -16.29
C LEU A 112 9.85 7.15 -15.97
N LEU A 113 10.02 6.22 -16.92
CA LEU A 113 9.71 4.80 -16.71
C LEU A 113 10.64 4.21 -15.65
N ASN A 114 11.92 4.60 -15.67
CA ASN A 114 12.90 4.19 -14.68
C ASN A 114 12.56 4.73 -13.29
N LEU A 115 12.09 5.98 -13.20
CA LEU A 115 11.60 6.55 -11.94
C LEU A 115 10.40 5.77 -11.38
N ILE A 116 9.40 5.46 -12.21
CA ILE A 116 8.21 4.70 -11.79
C ILE A 116 8.60 3.30 -11.27
N ARG A 117 9.48 2.59 -11.99
CA ARG A 117 10.00 1.28 -11.54
C ARG A 117 10.72 1.39 -10.20
N GLN A 118 11.58 2.40 -10.04
CA GLN A 118 12.26 2.64 -8.78
C GLN A 118 11.28 2.90 -7.63
N GLN A 119 10.28 3.75 -7.86
CA GLN A 119 9.27 4.08 -6.85
C GLN A 119 8.42 2.88 -6.45
N TYR A 120 8.13 1.98 -7.39
CA TYR A 120 7.44 0.73 -7.08
C TYR A 120 8.27 -0.15 -6.14
N GLU A 121 9.58 -0.27 -6.40
CA GLU A 121 10.50 -0.98 -5.51
C GLU A 121 10.63 -0.30 -4.15
N ASP A 122 10.71 1.03 -4.11
CA ASP A 122 10.72 1.79 -2.86
C ASP A 122 9.44 1.56 -2.06
N ASN A 123 8.28 1.49 -2.73
CA ASN A 123 6.98 1.18 -2.13
C ASN A 123 6.91 -0.26 -1.58
N LEU A 124 7.50 -1.24 -2.26
CA LEU A 124 7.64 -2.60 -1.75
C LEU A 124 8.49 -2.64 -0.47
N VAL A 125 9.62 -1.92 -0.46
CA VAL A 125 10.49 -1.80 0.72
C VAL A 125 9.74 -1.14 1.87
N ALA A 126 8.99 -0.06 1.60
CA ALA A 126 8.20 0.63 2.61
C ALA A 126 7.17 -0.32 3.25
N TYR A 127 6.42 -1.08 2.43
CA TYR A 127 5.49 -2.09 2.92
C TYR A 127 6.16 -3.19 3.77
N GLY A 128 7.42 -3.52 3.47
CA GLY A 128 8.23 -4.47 4.23
C GLY A 128 8.27 -4.19 5.74
N SER A 129 8.20 -2.92 6.16
CA SER A 129 8.16 -2.55 7.59
C SER A 129 6.93 -3.09 8.33
N ILE A 130 5.76 -3.11 7.69
CA ILE A 130 4.54 -3.73 8.23
C ILE A 130 4.77 -5.23 8.35
N LEU A 131 5.34 -5.86 7.32
CA LEU A 131 5.58 -7.29 7.29
C LEU A 131 6.59 -7.72 8.37
N ASP A 132 7.64 -6.93 8.60
CA ASP A 132 8.62 -7.17 9.67
C ASP A 132 7.94 -7.15 11.04
N SER A 133 7.00 -6.23 11.26
CA SER A 133 6.24 -6.10 12.50
C SER A 133 5.32 -7.31 12.74
N LEU A 134 4.66 -7.81 11.69
CA LEU A 134 3.84 -9.03 11.76
C LEU A 134 4.70 -10.29 11.96
N THR A 135 5.85 -10.35 11.29
CA THR A 135 6.81 -11.44 11.40
C THR A 135 7.39 -11.49 12.81
N TYR A 136 7.68 -10.34 13.41
CA TYR A 136 8.12 -10.24 14.80
C TYR A 136 7.13 -10.91 15.77
N ILE A 137 5.83 -10.64 15.63
CA ILE A 137 4.80 -11.30 16.46
C ILE A 137 4.80 -12.80 16.19
N ALA A 138 4.81 -13.23 14.93
CA ALA A 138 4.75 -14.64 14.58
C ALA A 138 5.97 -15.43 15.10
N ASP A 139 7.17 -14.87 14.99
CA ASP A 139 8.42 -15.50 15.44
C ASP A 139 8.51 -15.59 16.97
N ASN A 140 7.91 -14.64 17.68
CA ASN A 140 7.90 -14.61 19.14
C ASN A 140 6.63 -15.23 19.76
N ALA A 141 5.68 -15.70 18.95
CA ALA A 141 4.35 -16.11 19.42
C ALA A 141 4.40 -17.16 20.53
N SER A 142 5.18 -18.23 20.32
CA SER A 142 5.35 -19.31 21.29
C SER A 142 5.86 -18.77 22.63
N LEU A 143 6.90 -17.92 22.58
CA LEU A 143 7.49 -17.32 23.78
C LEU A 143 6.51 -16.34 24.47
N ILE A 144 5.76 -15.56 23.68
CA ILE A 144 4.74 -14.65 24.22
C ILE A 144 3.65 -15.45 24.95
N ILE A 145 3.16 -16.54 24.36
CA ILE A 145 2.14 -17.40 24.97
C ILE A 145 2.65 -17.99 26.29
N ASP A 146 3.86 -18.57 26.28
CA ASP A 146 4.47 -19.16 27.47
C ASP A 146 4.63 -18.10 28.59
N LEU A 147 5.10 -16.90 28.25
CA LEU A 147 5.29 -15.82 29.21
C LEU A 147 3.97 -15.25 29.73
N LEU A 148 2.94 -15.14 28.90
CA LEU A 148 1.61 -14.73 29.33
C LEU A 148 1.02 -15.71 30.35
N GLU A 149 1.14 -17.02 30.08
CA GLU A 149 0.69 -18.06 31.02
C GLU A 149 1.50 -18.03 32.32
N GLU A 150 2.83 -17.95 32.24
CA GLU A 150 3.72 -17.91 33.40
C GLU A 150 3.46 -16.68 34.28
N VAL A 151 3.39 -15.50 33.66
CA VAL A 151 3.14 -14.24 34.38
C VAL A 151 1.75 -14.22 34.99
N GLY A 152 0.72 -14.59 34.22
CA GLY A 152 -0.66 -14.64 34.71
C GLY A 152 -0.82 -15.61 35.88
N ALA A 153 -0.36 -16.86 35.73
CA ALA A 153 -0.43 -17.86 36.79
C ALA A 153 0.41 -17.47 38.02
N GLY A 154 1.60 -16.89 37.80
CA GLY A 154 2.50 -16.43 38.85
C GLY A 154 1.91 -15.30 39.67
N LEU A 155 1.31 -14.30 39.03
CA LEU A 155 0.62 -13.20 39.71
C LEU A 155 -0.61 -13.68 40.47
N ALA A 156 -1.44 -14.54 39.86
CA ALA A 156 -2.65 -15.11 40.49
C ALA A 156 -2.32 -15.92 41.77
N ALA A 157 -1.11 -16.49 41.85
CA ALA A 157 -0.65 -17.26 43.00
C ALA A 157 -0.23 -16.42 44.22
N ILE A 158 -0.29 -15.08 44.16
CA ILE A 158 0.12 -14.17 45.24
C ILE A 158 -1.12 -13.50 45.87
N PRO A 159 -1.70 -14.03 46.96
CA PRO A 159 -2.93 -13.50 47.56
C PRO A 159 -2.83 -12.04 48.03
N GLU A 160 -1.63 -11.60 48.41
CA GLU A 160 -1.37 -10.29 49.01
C GLU A 160 -1.59 -9.12 48.04
N ILE A 161 -1.49 -9.38 46.73
CA ILE A 161 -1.54 -8.34 45.70
C ILE A 161 -2.80 -8.40 44.84
N GLN A 162 -3.67 -9.41 45.00
CA GLN A 162 -4.85 -9.61 44.15
C GLN A 162 -5.81 -8.42 44.13
N ASN A 163 -5.99 -7.75 45.28
CA ASN A 163 -6.89 -6.59 45.39
C ASN A 163 -6.19 -5.25 45.10
N LEU A 164 -4.95 -5.27 44.62
CA LEU A 164 -4.24 -4.05 44.24
C LEU A 164 -4.92 -3.47 43.01
N VAL A 165 -5.46 -2.26 43.13
CA VAL A 165 -6.06 -1.55 42.00
C VAL A 165 -4.94 -1.02 41.11
N ILE A 166 -4.91 -1.47 39.86
CA ILE A 166 -3.93 -1.07 38.84
C ILE A 166 -4.52 -0.05 37.84
N ASN A 167 -5.84 0.08 37.76
CA ASN A 167 -6.56 0.96 36.83
C ASN A 167 -6.14 0.76 35.36
N TRP A 168 -5.98 -0.51 34.96
CA TRP A 168 -5.62 -0.87 33.60
C TRP A 168 -6.31 -2.19 33.22
N PRO A 169 -6.89 -2.28 32.00
CA PRO A 169 -7.07 -1.19 31.04
C PRO A 169 -8.14 -0.17 31.49
N GLU A 170 -9.00 -0.52 32.44
CA GLU A 170 -10.08 0.34 32.93
C GLU A 170 -9.89 0.79 34.40
N PRO A 171 -10.43 1.96 34.79
CA PRO A 171 -10.42 2.40 36.18
C PRO A 171 -11.13 1.42 37.12
N GLY A 172 -10.44 1.03 38.19
CA GLY A 172 -10.95 0.07 39.17
C GLY A 172 -10.44 -1.36 38.97
N ASP A 173 -9.87 -1.69 37.81
CA ASP A 173 -9.31 -3.01 37.55
C ASP A 173 -8.20 -3.35 38.53
N THR A 174 -8.20 -4.61 38.95
CA THR A 174 -7.29 -5.16 39.95
C THR A 174 -6.20 -6.02 39.33
N LEU A 175 -5.12 -6.22 40.07
CA LEU A 175 -4.03 -7.08 39.63
C LEU A 175 -4.45 -8.55 39.50
N GLY A 176 -5.44 -8.99 40.29
CA GLY A 176 -6.01 -10.33 40.16
C GLY A 176 -6.79 -10.52 38.85
N GLU A 177 -7.62 -9.53 38.48
CA GLU A 177 -8.33 -9.54 37.18
C GLU A 177 -7.33 -9.51 36.02
N PHE A 178 -6.30 -8.67 36.10
CA PHE A 178 -5.22 -8.66 35.11
C PHE A 178 -4.51 -10.01 34.98
N ALA A 179 -4.25 -10.69 36.09
CA ALA A 179 -3.60 -11.99 36.07
C ALA A 179 -4.47 -13.06 35.37
N GLU A 180 -5.79 -13.05 35.60
CA GLU A 180 -6.75 -13.91 34.89
C GLU A 180 -6.79 -13.59 33.39
N ASP A 181 -6.82 -12.30 33.05
CA ASP A 181 -6.82 -11.80 31.68
C ASP A 181 -5.59 -12.25 30.87
N LEU A 182 -4.40 -12.26 31.47
CA LEU A 182 -3.18 -12.76 30.81
C LEU A 182 -3.28 -14.27 30.48
N VAL A 183 -3.83 -15.07 31.39
CA VAL A 183 -4.01 -16.52 31.17
C VAL A 183 -5.04 -16.77 30.06
N ASP A 184 -6.15 -16.04 30.08
CA ASP A 184 -7.19 -16.14 29.05
C ASP A 184 -6.65 -15.72 27.66
N LEU A 185 -5.79 -14.69 27.63
CA LEU A 185 -5.12 -14.26 26.41
C LEU A 185 -4.14 -15.33 25.90
N ALA A 186 -3.32 -15.93 26.78
CA ALA A 186 -2.40 -16.99 26.42
C ALA A 186 -3.14 -18.18 25.79
N ALA A 187 -4.24 -18.63 26.43
CA ALA A 187 -5.07 -19.72 25.92
C ALA A 187 -5.65 -19.40 24.55
N THR A 188 -6.16 -18.18 24.37
CA THR A 188 -6.67 -17.73 23.06
C THR A 188 -5.57 -17.76 22.01
N LEU A 189 -4.42 -17.16 22.28
CA LEU A 189 -3.32 -17.09 21.30
C LEU A 189 -2.82 -18.49 20.94
N GLY A 190 -2.77 -19.41 21.91
CA GLY A 190 -2.42 -20.82 21.70
C GLY A 190 -3.33 -21.53 20.70
N ASP A 191 -4.63 -21.22 20.67
CA ASP A 191 -5.58 -21.79 19.69
C ASP A 191 -5.25 -21.38 18.24
N TYR A 192 -4.55 -20.26 18.04
CA TYR A 192 -4.27 -19.68 16.73
C TYR A 192 -2.79 -19.60 16.37
N GLU A 193 -1.88 -19.99 17.27
CA GLU A 193 -0.42 -19.90 17.06
C GLU A 193 0.01 -20.53 15.72
N SER A 194 -0.56 -21.70 15.40
CA SER A 194 -0.26 -22.43 14.16
C SER A 194 -0.64 -21.69 12.87
N LEU A 195 -1.46 -20.64 12.96
CA LEU A 195 -1.95 -19.86 11.83
C LEU A 195 -1.15 -18.57 11.61
N LEU A 196 -0.36 -18.12 12.59
CA LEU A 196 0.45 -16.90 12.48
C LEU A 196 1.42 -16.93 11.27
N PRO A 197 2.15 -18.04 10.99
CA PRO A 197 2.99 -18.09 9.79
C PRO A 197 2.21 -17.96 8.48
N LEU A 198 0.96 -18.43 8.48
CA LEU A 198 0.08 -18.33 7.32
C LEU A 198 -0.41 -16.88 7.14
N ILE A 199 -0.65 -16.14 8.23
CA ILE A 199 -0.94 -14.70 8.20
C ILE A 199 0.21 -13.95 7.55
N VAL A 200 1.42 -14.16 8.06
CA VAL A 200 2.63 -13.52 7.52
C VAL A 200 2.79 -13.82 6.04
N ASN A 201 2.59 -15.07 5.63
CA ASN A 201 2.66 -15.44 4.21
C ASN A 201 1.62 -14.71 3.35
N VAL A 202 0.40 -14.51 3.84
CA VAL A 202 -0.65 -13.79 3.09
C VAL A 202 -0.34 -12.30 2.98
N PHE A 203 0.09 -11.67 4.07
CA PHE A 203 0.54 -10.27 4.04
C PHE A 203 1.76 -10.10 3.12
N ASN A 204 2.63 -11.09 3.06
CA ASN A 204 3.73 -11.11 2.09
C ASN A 204 3.23 -11.20 0.63
N VAL A 205 2.17 -11.98 0.36
CA VAL A 205 1.60 -12.14 -0.99
C VAL A 205 0.92 -10.87 -1.49
N VAL A 206 0.28 -10.07 -0.63
CA VAL A 206 -0.43 -8.84 -1.03
C VAL A 206 0.46 -7.59 -1.07
N GLY A 207 1.74 -7.69 -0.72
CA GLY A 207 2.69 -6.58 -0.77
C GLY A 207 2.76 -5.85 -2.13
N PRO A 208 2.80 -6.56 -3.27
CA PRO A 208 2.72 -5.95 -4.60
C PRO A 208 1.45 -5.13 -4.83
N TRP A 209 0.31 -5.57 -4.29
CA TRP A 209 -0.94 -4.81 -4.36
C TRP A 209 -0.84 -3.48 -3.60
N PHE A 210 -0.31 -3.51 -2.38
CA PHE A 210 -0.08 -2.30 -1.58
C PHE A 210 0.92 -1.37 -2.24
N ALA A 211 2.03 -1.88 -2.77
CA ALA A 211 2.99 -1.06 -3.48
C ALA A 211 2.34 -0.39 -4.70
N GLY A 212 1.62 -1.17 -5.51
CA GLY A 212 0.87 -0.70 -6.67
C GLY A 212 -0.13 0.41 -6.34
N MET A 213 -1.09 0.13 -5.48
CA MET A 213 -2.13 1.11 -5.13
C MET A 213 -1.59 2.32 -4.38
N GLY A 214 -0.56 2.14 -3.54
CA GLY A 214 0.02 3.22 -2.75
C GLY A 214 0.69 4.28 -3.58
N GLY A 215 1.32 3.91 -4.69
CA GLY A 215 1.92 4.88 -5.60
C GLY A 215 0.94 5.56 -6.55
N LEU A 216 -0.30 5.07 -6.67
CA LEU A 216 -1.35 5.73 -7.45
C LEU A 216 -1.99 6.89 -6.69
N SER A 217 -2.05 6.80 -5.35
CA SER A 217 -2.93 7.69 -4.60
C SER A 217 -2.50 7.94 -3.16
N SER A 218 -2.48 9.23 -2.78
CA SER A 218 -2.30 9.65 -1.38
C SER A 218 -3.47 9.21 -0.49
N GLU A 219 -4.62 8.94 -1.10
CA GLU A 219 -5.85 8.53 -0.47
C GLU A 219 -5.69 7.16 0.19
N MET A 220 -4.90 6.25 -0.40
CA MET A 220 -4.59 4.96 0.23
C MET A 220 -3.82 5.14 1.54
N GLN A 221 -2.87 6.07 1.58
CA GLN A 221 -2.16 6.42 2.81
C GLN A 221 -3.12 6.95 3.87
N MET A 222 -4.06 7.84 3.50
CA MET A 222 -5.07 8.36 4.42
C MET A 222 -6.00 7.26 4.94
N GLN A 223 -6.40 6.30 4.11
CA GLN A 223 -7.22 5.18 4.54
C GLN A 223 -6.46 4.25 5.50
N LEU A 224 -5.21 3.92 5.19
CA LEU A 224 -4.34 3.16 6.10
C LEU A 224 -4.15 3.89 7.43
N GLN A 225 -3.95 5.21 7.40
CA GLN A 225 -3.88 6.05 8.60
C GLN A 225 -5.17 6.02 9.40
N SER A 226 -6.32 6.07 8.74
CA SER A 226 -7.61 5.92 9.41
C SER A 226 -7.74 4.54 10.07
N LEU A 227 -7.30 3.47 9.41
CA LEU A 227 -7.32 2.12 9.97
C LEU A 227 -6.41 2.00 11.19
N LEU A 228 -5.18 2.51 11.12
CA LEU A 228 -4.31 2.51 12.30
C LEU A 228 -4.81 3.45 13.39
N GLY A 229 -5.50 4.54 13.06
CA GLY A 229 -6.15 5.38 14.05
C GLY A 229 -7.16 4.60 14.92
N LEU A 230 -7.78 3.56 14.37
CA LEU A 230 -8.62 2.63 15.13
C LEU A 230 -7.81 1.67 16.02
N LEU A 231 -6.54 1.44 15.66
CA LEU A 231 -5.60 0.58 16.39
C LEU A 231 -4.75 1.35 17.40
N ASP A 232 -4.65 2.69 17.28
CA ASP A 232 -3.81 3.56 18.09
C ASP A 232 -4.13 3.44 19.59
N GLU A 233 -5.42 3.30 19.94
CA GLU A 233 -5.83 3.04 21.32
C GLU A 233 -5.24 1.74 21.87
N TYR A 234 -5.23 0.67 21.07
CA TYR A 234 -4.67 -0.62 21.48
C TYR A 234 -3.14 -0.58 21.54
N LEU A 235 -2.48 0.14 20.62
CA LEU A 235 -1.04 0.37 20.67
C LEU A 235 -0.65 1.19 21.91
N GLY A 236 -1.46 2.20 22.26
CA GLY A 236 -1.31 2.95 23.51
C GLY A 236 -1.41 2.05 24.74
N GLN A 237 -2.40 1.16 24.79
CA GLN A 237 -2.55 0.20 25.88
C GLN A 237 -1.35 -0.75 26.01
N LEU A 238 -0.69 -1.10 24.90
CA LEU A 238 0.52 -1.92 24.93
C LEU A 238 1.69 -1.20 25.61
N TYR A 239 1.87 0.10 25.35
CA TYR A 239 2.89 0.89 26.05
C TYR A 239 2.58 1.03 27.55
N ASP A 240 1.32 1.27 27.90
CA ASP A 240 0.89 1.32 29.31
C ASP A 240 1.13 -0.02 30.03
N LEU A 241 0.96 -1.15 29.33
CA LEU A 241 1.24 -2.49 29.84
C LEU A 241 2.72 -2.68 30.18
N VAL A 242 3.63 -2.22 29.31
CA VAL A 242 5.08 -2.26 29.53
C VAL A 242 5.43 -1.50 30.82
N ASP A 243 4.93 -0.27 30.95
CA ASP A 243 5.16 0.57 32.12
C ASP A 243 4.56 -0.07 33.39
N LEU A 244 3.37 -0.65 33.31
CA LEU A 244 2.74 -1.37 34.41
C LEU A 244 3.61 -2.52 34.90
N MET A 245 4.08 -3.39 34.01
CA MET A 245 4.91 -4.55 34.37
C MET A 245 6.23 -4.11 35.01
N GLN A 246 6.91 -3.12 34.44
CA GLN A 246 8.16 -2.58 34.99
C GLN A 246 7.95 -1.98 36.39
N ASN A 247 6.85 -1.25 36.62
CA ASN A 247 6.52 -0.67 37.92
C ASN A 247 6.15 -1.72 38.97
N LEU A 248 5.42 -2.78 38.58
CA LEU A 248 5.10 -3.90 39.46
C LEU A 248 6.37 -4.62 39.91
N VAL A 249 7.29 -4.89 38.98
CA VAL A 249 8.59 -5.53 39.29
C VAL A 249 9.44 -4.63 40.18
N ALA A 250 9.53 -3.33 39.88
CA ALA A 250 10.30 -2.38 40.69
C ALA A 250 9.77 -2.28 42.14
N THR A 251 8.45 -2.32 42.30
CA THR A 251 7.78 -2.12 43.60
C THR A 251 7.71 -3.42 44.41
N TYR A 252 7.31 -4.51 43.78
CA TYR A 252 6.97 -5.77 44.45
C TYR A 252 7.99 -6.88 44.23
N GLY A 253 8.91 -6.72 43.28
CA GLY A 253 9.99 -7.67 43.01
C GLY A 253 11.10 -7.65 44.07
N PRO A 254 12.22 -8.37 43.81
CA PRO A 254 13.28 -8.62 44.80
C PRO A 254 13.93 -7.37 45.40
N SER A 255 13.99 -6.27 44.64
CA SER A 255 14.56 -4.99 45.09
C SER A 255 13.57 -4.12 45.87
N GLY A 256 12.27 -4.46 45.81
CA GLY A 256 11.18 -3.75 46.46
C GLY A 256 10.66 -4.52 47.68
N THR A 257 9.38 -4.90 47.69
CA THR A 257 8.79 -5.66 48.81
C THR A 257 9.15 -7.14 48.81
N GLY A 258 9.63 -7.69 47.67
CA GLY A 258 9.96 -9.11 47.53
C GLY A 258 8.75 -10.06 47.51
N LEU A 259 7.56 -9.57 47.19
CA LEU A 259 6.35 -10.40 47.02
C LEU A 259 6.36 -11.14 45.69
N ILE A 260 6.86 -10.49 44.63
CA ILE A 260 7.13 -11.11 43.34
C ILE A 260 8.53 -11.76 43.42
N SER A 261 8.61 -13.05 43.08
CA SER A 261 9.87 -13.79 43.06
C SER A 261 10.82 -13.27 41.98
N ALA A 262 12.11 -13.61 42.07
CA ALA A 262 13.06 -13.26 41.02
C ALA A 262 12.65 -13.84 39.66
N ASP A 263 12.27 -15.12 39.64
CA ASP A 263 11.86 -15.82 38.41
C ASP A 263 10.63 -15.16 37.76
N LEU A 264 9.60 -14.82 38.56
CA LEU A 264 8.41 -14.14 38.04
C LEU A 264 8.72 -12.71 37.59
N ALA A 265 9.59 -12.00 38.30
CA ALA A 265 10.03 -10.67 37.88
C ALA A 265 10.77 -10.71 36.53
N ASP A 266 11.62 -11.71 36.31
CA ASP A 266 12.33 -11.90 35.05
C ASP A 266 11.36 -12.24 33.91
N ALA A 267 10.37 -13.10 34.14
CA ALA A 267 9.32 -13.40 33.16
C ALA A 267 8.50 -12.14 32.79
N MET A 268 8.11 -11.33 33.77
CA MET A 268 7.41 -10.06 33.54
C MET A 268 8.22 -9.07 32.72
N LEU A 269 9.53 -8.94 32.99
CA LEU A 269 10.40 -8.05 32.23
C LEU A 269 10.64 -8.55 30.81
N ASN A 270 10.79 -9.87 30.60
CA ASN A 270 10.90 -10.44 29.26
C ASN A 270 9.64 -10.19 28.43
N LEU A 271 8.45 -10.33 29.05
CA LEU A 271 7.19 -10.04 28.38
C LEU A 271 7.05 -8.55 28.05
N ALA A 272 7.48 -7.66 28.95
CA ALA A 272 7.52 -6.23 28.71
C ALA A 272 8.50 -5.85 27.58
N ASP A 273 9.68 -6.50 27.51
CA ASP A 273 10.65 -6.29 26.44
C ASP A 273 10.11 -6.75 25.08
N LEU A 274 9.37 -7.87 25.04
CA LEU A 274 8.69 -8.34 23.82
C LEU A 274 7.58 -7.38 23.37
N ALA A 275 6.77 -6.91 24.32
CA ALA A 275 5.73 -5.92 24.03
C ALA A 275 6.33 -4.60 23.52
N ALA A 276 7.44 -4.13 24.11
CA ALA A 276 8.16 -2.94 23.66
C ALA A 276 8.86 -3.10 22.30
N GLY A 277 9.17 -4.35 21.91
CA GLY A 277 9.75 -4.66 20.60
C GLY A 277 8.73 -4.64 19.46
N PHE A 278 7.43 -4.74 19.75
CA PHE A 278 6.39 -4.58 18.74
C PHE A 278 6.17 -3.09 18.43
N SER A 279 6.26 -2.76 17.15
CA SER A 279 5.91 -1.46 16.60
C SER A 279 5.10 -1.69 15.34
N LEU A 280 4.23 -0.75 14.96
CA LEU A 280 3.52 -0.79 13.70
C LEU A 280 3.55 0.60 13.09
N GLU A 281 4.26 0.74 11.97
CA GLU A 281 4.38 2.00 11.23
C GLU A 281 3.69 1.89 9.87
N ILE A 282 3.05 2.97 9.42
CA ILE A 282 2.46 3.02 8.08
C ILE A 282 3.53 3.50 7.10
N PRO A 283 3.73 2.78 5.99
CA PRO A 283 4.58 3.25 4.93
C PRO A 283 4.06 4.55 4.32
N VAL A 284 4.97 5.47 4.07
CA VAL A 284 4.74 6.58 3.14
C VAL A 284 5.08 6.05 1.75
N PHE A 285 4.07 5.92 0.89
CA PHE A 285 4.27 5.47 -0.48
C PHE A 285 4.68 6.63 -1.38
N ALA A 286 5.70 6.43 -2.20
CA ALA A 286 6.08 7.34 -3.27
C ALA A 286 5.02 7.32 -4.38
N ILE A 287 4.63 8.51 -4.84
CA ILE A 287 3.68 8.69 -5.95
C ILE A 287 4.39 8.50 -7.30
N TYR A 288 3.78 7.74 -8.20
CA TYR A 288 4.42 7.33 -9.45
C TYR A 288 4.67 8.46 -10.43
N GLY A 289 5.92 8.57 -10.88
CA GLY A 289 6.35 9.54 -11.89
C GLY A 289 6.51 10.97 -11.36
N VAL A 290 6.46 11.18 -10.04
CA VAL A 290 6.72 12.47 -9.40
C VAL A 290 7.92 12.39 -8.47
N SER A 291 8.83 13.35 -8.51
CA SER A 291 10.02 13.40 -7.64
C SER A 291 9.77 13.99 -6.23
N GLY A 292 8.51 14.06 -5.80
CA GLY A 292 8.08 14.63 -4.52
C GLY A 292 6.69 14.16 -4.11
N ASP A 293 6.18 14.68 -3.00
CA ASP A 293 5.04 14.11 -2.26
C ASP A 293 3.64 14.54 -2.80
N GLU A 294 3.57 15.25 -3.93
CA GLU A 294 2.31 15.83 -4.43
C GLU A 294 1.96 15.39 -5.85
N LYS A 295 0.70 14.97 -6.05
CA LYS A 295 0.12 14.74 -7.38
C LYS A 295 0.13 16.04 -8.21
N THR A 296 0.57 15.95 -9.46
CA THR A 296 0.65 17.10 -10.38
C THR A 296 0.23 16.69 -11.79
N PRO A 297 -0.12 17.62 -12.71
CA PRO A 297 -0.35 17.27 -14.12
C PRO A 297 0.87 16.64 -14.82
N SER A 298 2.06 16.70 -14.20
CA SER A 298 3.27 15.99 -14.61
C SER A 298 3.32 14.53 -14.15
N GLU A 299 2.35 14.06 -13.35
CA GLU A 299 2.19 12.65 -12.99
C GLU A 299 1.62 11.88 -14.18
N PRO A 300 2.46 11.09 -14.89
CA PRO A 300 2.06 10.47 -16.14
C PRO A 300 1.00 9.40 -15.96
N MET A 301 0.82 8.86 -14.75
CA MET A 301 -0.19 7.83 -14.45
C MET A 301 -1.54 8.41 -13.97
N SER A 302 -1.59 9.71 -13.65
CA SER A 302 -2.83 10.37 -13.25
C SER A 302 -3.78 10.59 -14.43
N ALA A 303 -5.05 10.83 -14.16
CA ALA A 303 -6.04 11.28 -15.12
C ALA A 303 -5.67 12.58 -15.86
N ARG A 304 -4.87 13.43 -15.20
CA ARG A 304 -4.38 14.70 -15.76
C ARG A 304 -3.09 14.55 -16.54
N GLY A 305 -2.36 13.45 -16.35
CA GLY A 305 -1.16 13.11 -17.10
C GLY A 305 -1.45 12.87 -18.57
N ASP A 306 -0.42 13.03 -19.39
CA ASP A 306 -0.40 12.72 -20.82
C ASP A 306 0.82 11.83 -21.06
N TRP A 307 0.59 10.52 -21.04
CA TRP A 307 1.64 9.52 -21.02
C TRP A 307 2.48 9.49 -22.30
N ASN A 308 1.82 9.46 -23.46
CA ASN A 308 2.48 9.38 -24.76
C ASN A 308 2.79 10.74 -25.38
N HIS A 309 2.50 11.82 -24.66
CA HIS A 309 2.72 13.20 -25.06
C HIS A 309 1.95 13.61 -26.34
N ASP A 310 0.79 13.01 -26.57
CA ASP A 310 -0.04 13.27 -27.76
C ASP A 310 -0.91 14.54 -27.63
N GLY A 311 -0.88 15.18 -26.45
CA GLY A 311 -1.63 16.38 -26.11
C GLY A 311 -3.02 16.08 -25.52
N PHE A 312 -3.37 14.81 -25.33
CA PHE A 312 -4.59 14.38 -24.64
C PHE A 312 -4.25 13.76 -23.29
N SER A 313 -5.04 14.11 -22.26
CA SER A 313 -4.84 13.50 -20.96
C SER A 313 -5.31 12.05 -20.93
N ASN A 314 -4.78 11.26 -20.01
CA ASN A 314 -5.21 9.89 -19.77
C ASN A 314 -6.72 9.80 -19.53
N LEU A 315 -7.34 10.80 -18.87
CA LEU A 315 -8.79 10.83 -18.68
C LEU A 315 -9.55 10.94 -20.00
N TYR A 316 -9.05 11.74 -20.94
CA TYR A 316 -9.63 11.83 -22.26
C TYR A 316 -9.55 10.48 -22.98
N VAL A 317 -8.36 9.85 -22.95
CA VAL A 317 -8.13 8.52 -23.54
C VAL A 317 -9.09 7.48 -22.93
N TYR A 318 -9.15 7.42 -21.60
CA TYR A 318 -10.08 6.55 -20.87
C TYR A 318 -11.52 6.73 -21.33
N ASN A 319 -12.03 7.97 -21.36
CA ASN A 319 -13.40 8.25 -21.76
C ASN A 319 -13.69 7.83 -23.22
N VAL A 320 -12.74 8.00 -24.13
CA VAL A 320 -12.87 7.56 -25.53
C VAL A 320 -12.94 6.03 -25.61
N VAL A 321 -12.07 5.34 -24.90
CA VAL A 321 -12.04 3.86 -24.84
C VAL A 321 -13.35 3.32 -24.25
N GLN A 322 -13.82 3.90 -23.14
CA GLN A 322 -15.10 3.50 -22.51
C GLN A 322 -16.30 3.75 -23.43
N ALA A 323 -16.35 4.90 -24.10
CA ALA A 323 -17.44 5.20 -25.04
C ALA A 323 -17.48 4.24 -26.23
N ALA A 324 -16.34 3.64 -26.59
CA ALA A 324 -16.23 2.60 -27.61
C ALA A 324 -16.52 1.18 -27.09
N GLY A 325 -16.73 1.00 -25.77
CA GLY A 325 -16.89 -0.30 -25.13
C GLY A 325 -15.58 -1.09 -25.00
N GLY A 326 -14.45 -0.38 -24.96
CA GLY A 326 -13.12 -0.95 -24.81
C GLY A 326 -12.80 -1.40 -23.38
N THR A 327 -11.70 -2.15 -23.26
CA THR A 327 -11.22 -2.83 -22.06
C THR A 327 -10.06 -2.07 -21.40
N ARG A 328 -9.54 -2.57 -20.27
CA ARG A 328 -8.28 -2.09 -19.67
C ARG A 328 -7.11 -2.18 -20.66
N ALA A 329 -7.07 -3.25 -21.47
CA ALA A 329 -6.04 -3.43 -22.49
C ALA A 329 -6.10 -2.37 -23.58
N ASP A 330 -7.31 -2.03 -24.04
CA ASP A 330 -7.50 -0.97 -25.03
C ASP A 330 -7.08 0.39 -24.45
N PHE A 331 -7.36 0.65 -23.17
CA PHE A 331 -6.89 1.86 -22.49
C PHE A 331 -5.36 1.94 -22.42
N VAL A 332 -4.70 0.88 -21.96
CA VAL A 332 -3.23 0.82 -21.89
C VAL A 332 -2.65 1.06 -23.27
N TYR A 333 -3.12 0.34 -24.30
CA TYR A 333 -2.64 0.52 -25.67
C TYR A 333 -2.79 1.98 -26.14
N GLU A 334 -3.97 2.58 -25.96
CA GLU A 334 -4.23 3.94 -26.44
C GLU A 334 -3.45 5.01 -25.66
N ALA A 335 -3.21 4.80 -24.36
CA ALA A 335 -2.47 5.71 -23.50
C ALA A 335 -0.95 5.61 -23.71
N THR A 336 -0.43 4.41 -24.02
CA THR A 336 1.02 4.19 -24.13
C THR A 336 1.54 4.12 -25.56
N LYS A 337 0.68 4.01 -26.58
CA LYS A 337 1.13 3.99 -27.99
C LYS A 337 1.97 5.22 -28.30
N GLU A 338 3.03 5.04 -29.08
CA GLU A 338 3.84 6.16 -29.50
C GLU A 338 3.01 7.18 -30.29
N ALA A 339 3.21 8.46 -29.97
CA ALA A 339 2.56 9.57 -30.64
C ALA A 339 3.56 10.62 -31.15
N LEU A 340 3.15 11.31 -32.22
CA LEU A 340 3.95 12.37 -32.83
C LEU A 340 3.91 13.60 -31.92
N HIS A 341 5.03 13.87 -31.26
CA HIS A 341 5.16 15.00 -30.36
C HIS A 341 6.50 15.72 -30.51
N VAL A 342 6.53 16.99 -30.13
CA VAL A 342 7.75 17.80 -30.15
C VAL A 342 8.60 17.44 -28.92
N ILE A 343 9.84 17.01 -29.17
CA ILE A 343 10.81 16.67 -28.13
C ILE A 343 11.48 17.96 -27.61
N SER A 344 11.85 18.86 -28.51
CA SER A 344 12.41 20.16 -28.18
C SER A 344 12.24 21.11 -29.37
N PRO A 345 12.05 22.42 -29.19
CA PRO A 345 11.69 23.03 -27.92
C PRO A 345 10.24 22.72 -27.56
N ASN A 346 10.02 22.36 -26.31
CA ASN A 346 8.72 21.89 -25.79
C ASN A 346 8.21 22.72 -24.60
N GLY A 347 8.94 23.75 -24.17
CA GLY A 347 8.48 24.74 -23.20
C GLY A 347 9.48 24.99 -22.07
N GLY A 348 9.54 26.23 -21.60
CA GLY A 348 10.41 26.65 -20.49
C GLY A 348 11.80 27.10 -20.91
N GLU A 349 12.15 26.98 -22.19
CA GLU A 349 13.42 27.47 -22.70
C GLU A 349 13.48 29.00 -22.70
N VAL A 350 14.68 29.52 -22.40
CA VAL A 350 14.99 30.95 -22.49
C VAL A 350 16.02 31.15 -23.59
N TRP A 351 15.65 31.88 -24.64
CA TRP A 351 16.53 32.14 -25.78
C TRP A 351 16.89 33.60 -25.93
N ASP A 352 18.13 33.81 -26.36
CA ASP A 352 18.52 35.10 -26.92
C ASP A 352 17.85 35.31 -28.27
N VAL A 353 17.39 36.54 -28.50
CA VAL A 353 16.77 36.94 -29.77
C VAL A 353 17.74 36.70 -30.93
N ASP A 354 17.20 36.30 -32.08
CA ASP A 354 17.94 36.01 -33.32
C ASP A 354 18.93 34.83 -33.22
N THR A 355 18.71 33.90 -32.28
CA THR A 355 19.43 32.62 -32.24
C THR A 355 18.64 31.52 -32.96
N PRO A 356 19.28 30.75 -33.86
CA PRO A 356 18.63 29.64 -34.54
C PRO A 356 18.34 28.52 -33.55
N GLN A 357 17.17 27.90 -33.67
CA GLN A 357 16.77 26.78 -32.81
C GLN A 357 16.43 25.57 -33.67
N VAL A 358 16.79 24.38 -33.17
CA VAL A 358 16.42 23.12 -33.83
C VAL A 358 15.17 22.58 -33.15
N ILE A 359 14.10 22.45 -33.91
CA ILE A 359 12.88 21.78 -33.48
C ILE A 359 13.03 20.30 -33.79
N THR A 360 12.99 19.44 -32.77
CA THR A 360 13.06 17.98 -32.87
C THR A 360 11.75 17.34 -32.42
N TRP A 361 11.43 16.19 -33.01
CA TRP A 361 10.22 15.40 -32.71
C TRP A 361 10.47 13.91 -32.97
N ASN A 362 9.62 13.03 -32.44
CA ASN A 362 9.64 11.60 -32.82
C ASN A 362 8.96 11.42 -34.19
N PRO A 363 9.67 10.99 -35.25
CA PRO A 363 9.11 10.95 -36.59
C PRO A 363 7.88 10.04 -36.73
N LEU A 364 7.88 8.84 -36.14
CA LEU A 364 6.82 7.84 -36.31
C LEU A 364 6.37 7.67 -37.76
N ILE A 365 7.33 7.49 -38.68
CA ILE A 365 7.09 7.52 -40.13
C ILE A 365 6.01 6.51 -40.57
N GLU A 366 5.92 5.37 -39.89
CA GLU A 366 4.95 4.32 -40.21
C GLU A 366 3.50 4.76 -39.99
N THR A 367 3.23 5.58 -38.98
CA THR A 367 1.87 6.03 -38.61
C THR A 367 1.54 7.43 -39.11
N THR A 368 2.52 8.32 -39.24
CA THR A 368 2.33 9.74 -39.58
C THR A 368 2.67 10.07 -41.05
N GLY A 369 3.42 9.19 -41.72
CA GLY A 369 3.85 9.35 -43.10
C GLY A 369 5.14 10.18 -43.26
N ALA A 370 5.54 10.39 -44.52
CA ALA A 370 6.86 10.93 -44.86
C ALA A 370 7.04 12.45 -44.64
N PHE A 371 5.98 13.19 -44.27
CA PHE A 371 6.03 14.64 -44.17
C PHE A 371 5.18 15.16 -43.02
N VAL A 372 5.68 16.20 -42.34
CA VAL A 372 4.97 16.90 -41.26
C VAL A 372 4.77 18.39 -41.59
N ARG A 373 3.92 19.05 -40.80
CA ARG A 373 3.75 20.51 -40.80
C ARG A 373 4.14 21.05 -39.43
N ILE A 374 4.80 22.21 -39.41
CA ILE A 374 5.25 22.85 -38.17
C ILE A 374 4.55 24.20 -38.04
N GLY A 375 3.71 24.31 -37.02
CA GLY A 375 2.94 25.50 -36.68
C GLY A 375 3.47 26.14 -35.40
N LEU A 376 3.57 27.46 -35.39
CA LEU A 376 3.95 28.24 -34.21
C LEU A 376 2.69 28.75 -33.52
N HIS A 377 2.56 28.44 -32.23
CA HIS A 377 1.47 28.88 -31.37
C HIS A 377 1.99 29.85 -30.30
N ARG A 378 1.14 30.77 -29.87
CA ARG A 378 1.34 31.61 -28.68
C ARG A 378 0.18 31.39 -27.73
N GLY A 379 0.39 30.54 -26.73
CA GLY A 379 -0.70 30.01 -25.91
C GLY A 379 -1.73 29.30 -26.82
N PRO A 380 -3.05 29.54 -26.65
CA PRO A 380 -4.07 28.92 -27.50
C PRO A 380 -4.16 29.50 -28.91
N SER A 381 -3.43 30.58 -29.22
CA SER A 381 -3.52 31.28 -30.51
C SER A 381 -2.51 30.75 -31.51
N PHE A 382 -2.98 30.27 -32.66
CA PHE A 382 -2.12 29.97 -33.80
C PHE A 382 -1.53 31.26 -34.37
N TRP A 383 -0.20 31.34 -34.49
CA TRP A 383 0.50 32.54 -34.92
C TRP A 383 0.95 32.46 -36.38
N GLY A 384 1.41 31.29 -36.84
CA GLY A 384 1.80 31.08 -38.23
C GLY A 384 2.45 29.73 -38.48
N TRP A 385 2.65 29.41 -39.77
CA TRP A 385 3.38 28.21 -40.17
C TRP A 385 4.87 28.51 -40.27
N LEU A 386 5.69 27.70 -39.61
CA LEU A 386 7.14 27.66 -39.83
C LEU A 386 7.46 26.80 -41.07
N ALA A 387 6.75 25.68 -41.20
CA ALA A 387 6.81 24.81 -42.37
C ALA A 387 5.42 24.26 -42.71
N LEU A 388 4.93 24.54 -43.93
CA LEU A 388 3.70 23.94 -44.44
C LEU A 388 3.89 22.49 -44.92
N LYS A 389 5.14 22.08 -45.11
CA LYS A 389 5.58 20.72 -45.45
C LYS A 389 7.10 20.64 -45.23
N THR A 390 7.54 19.73 -44.37
CA THR A 390 8.95 19.34 -44.23
C THR A 390 9.06 17.82 -44.19
N GLU A 391 10.24 17.28 -44.49
CA GLU A 391 10.51 15.85 -44.31
C GLU A 391 10.25 15.47 -42.85
N ASN A 392 9.70 14.27 -42.66
CA ASN A 392 9.50 13.73 -41.33
C ASN A 392 10.76 12.97 -40.88
N ASP A 393 11.84 13.72 -40.68
CA ASP A 393 13.18 13.21 -40.35
C ASP A 393 13.60 13.53 -38.90
N GLY A 394 12.69 14.11 -38.12
CA GLY A 394 12.84 14.36 -36.69
C GLY A 394 13.54 15.66 -36.35
N ALA A 395 13.84 16.53 -37.32
CA ALA A 395 14.47 17.82 -37.06
C ALA A 395 14.09 18.92 -38.07
N PHE A 396 13.94 20.16 -37.59
CA PHE A 396 13.72 21.34 -38.41
C PHE A 396 14.46 22.54 -37.83
N ASN A 397 15.32 23.17 -38.63
CA ASN A 397 16.03 24.39 -38.23
C ASN A 397 15.11 25.61 -38.43
N TRP A 398 14.82 26.34 -37.36
CA TRP A 398 14.01 27.56 -37.35
C TRP A 398 14.87 28.83 -37.22
#